data_AF-A0A1M4ZFQ2-F1
#
_entry.id   AF-A0A1M4ZFQ2-F1
#
_cell.length_a   1.000
_cell.length_b   1.000
_cell.length_c   1.000
_cell.angle_alpha   90.00
_cell.angle_beta   90.00
_cell.angle_gamma   90.00
#
_symmetry.space_group_name_H-M   'P 1'
#
loop_
_entity.id
_entity.type
_entity.pdbx_description
1 polymer ?
#
loop_
_entity_poly.entity_id
_entity_poly.type
_entity_poly.pdbx_seq_one_letter_code
_entity_poly.pdbx_strand_id
1 'polypeptide(L)'
;MTDCEVKGNCKSYEQGKCWICEDYSLYLPEDKRILCKRQIRQREERKIAKKMKKESEASKRGKRAKRKGYTGEKEVVELLKQYGIEAERVPLSGALKTTKYSCDVVAKINGEEKRIEVKRRKAGLNTIYKWLEQDKNSDMLFMRQDNKGWLVCMPVEEFISLIKEE
;
A
#
# COMPACT_ATOMS: atom_id res chain seq x y z
N MET A 1 29.98 16.56 40.98
CA MET A 1 28.67 16.35 40.34
C MET A 1 28.35 17.58 39.52
N THR A 2 28.90 17.57 38.31
CA THR A 2 28.97 18.72 37.41
C THR A 2 27.59 19.02 36.86
N ASP A 3 27.20 20.28 36.99
CA ASP A 3 25.98 20.96 36.55
C ASP A 3 24.94 20.12 35.77
N CYS A 4 23.86 19.71 36.46
CA CYS A 4 22.73 19.01 35.84
C CYS A 4 21.73 20.03 35.30
N GLU A 5 21.73 20.23 33.98
CA GLU A 5 20.89 21.22 33.27
C GLU A 5 19.38 21.04 33.50
N VAL A 6 18.94 19.84 33.89
CA VAL A 6 17.52 19.50 34.12
C VAL A 6 17.18 19.34 35.60
N LYS A 7 18.05 19.79 36.51
CA LYS A 7 17.87 19.66 37.97
C LYS A 7 16.53 20.21 38.45
N GLY A 8 16.13 21.39 37.99
CA GLY A 8 14.86 22.02 38.36
C GLY A 8 13.60 21.34 37.82
N ASN A 9 13.73 20.39 36.89
CA ASN A 9 12.61 19.64 36.32
C ASN A 9 12.68 18.14 36.66
N CYS A 10 13.62 17.70 37.51
CA CYS A 10 13.90 16.29 37.74
C CYS A 10 13.40 15.82 39.11
N LYS A 11 12.32 15.02 39.15
CA LYS A 11 11.82 14.42 40.41
C LYS A 11 12.83 13.52 41.09
N SER A 12 13.71 12.87 40.32
CA SER A 12 14.76 12.02 40.86
C SER A 12 15.85 12.81 41.60
N TYR A 13 16.00 14.11 41.28
CA TYR A 13 16.87 15.01 42.04
C TYR A 13 16.27 15.28 43.43
N GLU A 14 14.98 15.61 43.50
CA GLU A 14 14.27 15.83 44.77
C GLU A 14 14.28 14.61 45.68
N GLN A 15 14.21 13.41 45.10
CA GLN A 15 14.28 12.14 45.82
C GLN A 15 15.71 11.75 46.25
N GLY A 16 16.72 12.60 46.00
CA GLY A 16 18.11 12.33 46.38
C GLY A 16 18.78 11.21 45.59
N LYS A 17 18.25 10.82 44.42
CA LYS A 17 18.75 9.68 43.62
C LYS A 17 19.82 10.06 42.60
N CYS A 18 20.33 11.28 42.64
CA CYS A 18 21.31 11.73 41.64
C CYS A 18 22.66 11.01 41.72
N TRP A 19 23.05 10.49 42.89
CA TRP A 19 24.35 9.82 43.10
C TRP A 19 24.52 8.52 42.32
N ILE A 20 23.42 7.91 41.87
CA ILE A 20 23.38 6.74 40.97
C ILE A 20 22.94 7.09 39.55
N CYS A 21 22.68 8.37 39.25
CA CYS A 21 22.18 8.77 37.95
C CYS A 21 23.32 8.87 36.93
N GLU A 22 23.54 7.79 36.19
CA GLU A 22 24.49 7.77 35.08
C GLU A 22 23.79 8.11 33.75
N ASP A 23 24.34 9.09 33.01
CA ASP A 23 23.83 9.55 31.70
C ASP A 23 22.30 9.79 31.68
N TYR A 24 21.79 10.49 32.70
CA TYR A 24 20.36 10.82 32.82
C TYR A 24 19.43 9.58 32.77
N SER A 25 19.93 8.40 33.11
CA SER A 25 19.18 7.13 33.10
C SER A 25 17.98 7.13 34.02
N LEU A 26 18.10 7.85 35.14
CA LEU A 26 17.05 8.00 36.14
C LEU A 26 16.29 9.32 35.98
N TYR A 27 16.45 10.05 34.87
CA TYR A 27 15.77 11.32 34.66
C TYR A 27 14.25 11.12 34.59
N LEU A 28 13.54 11.68 35.58
CA LEU A 28 12.08 11.67 35.65
C LEU A 28 11.58 13.13 35.59
N PRO A 29 11.11 13.59 34.41
CA PRO A 29 10.70 14.98 34.23
C PRO A 29 9.37 15.28 34.94
N GLU A 30 9.24 16.47 35.52
CA GLU A 30 7.94 17.04 35.91
C GLU A 30 7.15 17.48 34.67
N ASP A 31 7.74 18.37 33.87
CA ASP A 31 7.28 18.69 32.52
C ASP A 31 8.00 17.83 31.48
N LYS A 32 7.23 17.00 30.77
CA LYS A 32 7.71 16.10 29.70
C LYS A 32 8.23 16.83 28.46
N ARG A 33 8.04 18.15 28.35
CA ARG A 33 8.54 18.98 27.24
C ARG A 33 10.00 19.33 27.39
N ILE A 34 10.51 19.43 28.62
CA ILE A 34 11.92 19.68 28.91
C ILE A 34 12.65 18.34 28.84
N LEU A 35 13.66 18.26 27.99
CA LEU A 35 14.36 17.02 27.67
C LEU A 35 15.78 17.06 28.22
N CYS A 36 16.24 15.92 28.73
CA CYS A 36 17.66 15.76 29.06
C CYS A 36 18.50 15.51 27.79
N LYS A 37 19.82 15.72 27.89
CA LYS A 37 20.77 15.47 26.78
C LYS A 37 20.64 14.07 26.18
N ARG A 38 20.47 13.05 27.03
CA ARG A 38 20.25 11.67 26.58
C ARG A 38 18.99 11.54 25.72
N GLN A 39 17.86 12.13 26.14
CA GLN A 39 16.61 12.07 25.39
C GLN A 39 16.71 12.81 24.05
N ILE A 40 17.41 13.94 24.00
CA ILE A 40 17.69 14.68 22.77
C ILE A 40 18.50 13.79 21.81
N ARG A 41 19.64 13.24 22.27
CA ARG A 41 20.47 12.32 21.49
C ARG A 41 19.68 11.12 20.99
N GLN A 42 18.90 10.45 21.85
CA GLN A 42 18.06 9.31 21.46
C GLN A 42 17.00 9.70 20.42
N ARG A 43 16.42 10.90 20.50
CA ARG A 43 15.47 11.40 19.48
C ARG A 43 16.17 11.61 18.14
N GLU A 44 17.38 12.16 18.14
CA GLU A 44 18.21 12.35 16.95
C GLU A 44 18.59 11.01 16.33
N GLU A 45 19.11 10.07 17.12
CA GLU A 45 19.41 8.70 16.70
C GLU A 45 18.18 8.02 16.08
N ARG A 46 17.00 8.14 16.72
CA ARG A 46 15.74 7.61 16.16
C ARG A 46 15.34 8.29 14.86
N LYS A 47 15.55 9.60 14.71
CA LYS A 47 15.29 10.33 13.46
C LYS A 47 16.21 9.84 12.35
N ILE A 48 17.51 9.70 12.62
CA ILE A 48 18.50 9.18 11.69
C ILE A 48 18.15 7.73 11.30
N ALA A 49 17.89 6.86 12.28
CA ALA A 49 17.50 5.48 12.05
C ALA A 49 16.21 5.36 11.19
N LYS A 50 15.20 6.22 11.44
CA LYS A 50 13.99 6.29 10.60
C LYS A 50 14.31 6.73 9.17
N LYS A 51 15.22 7.68 8.98
CA LYS A 51 15.66 8.14 7.64
C LYS A 51 16.38 7.01 6.90
N MET A 52 17.33 6.34 7.56
CA MET A 52 18.06 5.19 7.01
C MET A 52 17.10 4.04 6.64
N LYS A 53 16.14 3.71 7.52
CA LYS A 53 15.11 2.69 7.22
C LYS A 53 14.23 3.10 6.03
N LYS A 54 13.90 4.39 5.89
CA LYS A 54 13.10 4.92 4.77
C LYS A 54 13.85 4.85 3.43
N GLU A 55 15.17 4.98 3.48
CA GLU A 55 16.08 4.89 2.33
C GLU A 55 16.46 3.45 1.97
N SER A 56 16.22 2.48 2.86
CA SER A 56 16.44 1.06 2.56
C SER A 56 15.72 0.60 1.29
N GLU A 57 16.37 -0.28 0.54
CA GLU A 57 15.83 -0.83 -0.71
C GLU A 57 14.51 -1.58 -0.49
N ALA A 58 14.34 -2.25 0.64
CA ALA A 58 13.07 -2.86 1.03
C ALA A 58 11.94 -1.83 1.13
N SER A 59 12.19 -0.68 1.77
CA SER A 59 11.21 0.41 1.88
C SER A 59 10.88 1.02 0.51
N LYS A 60 11.90 1.27 -0.32
CA LYS A 60 11.71 1.79 -1.69
C LYS A 60 10.91 0.81 -2.55
N ARG A 61 11.24 -0.49 -2.51
CA ARG A 61 10.54 -1.55 -3.23
C ARG A 61 9.07 -1.64 -2.83
N GLY A 62 8.78 -1.60 -1.53
CA GLY A 62 7.40 -1.58 -1.02
C GLY A 62 6.59 -0.39 -1.53
N LYS A 63 7.17 0.83 -1.49
CA LYS A 63 6.52 2.03 -2.04
C LYS A 63 6.29 1.93 -3.55
N ARG A 64 7.26 1.42 -4.30
CA ARG A 64 7.14 1.22 -5.75
C ARG A 64 6.04 0.20 -6.07
N ALA A 65 5.96 -0.91 -5.34
CA ALA A 65 4.91 -1.90 -5.51
C ALA A 65 3.51 -1.32 -5.23
N LYS A 66 3.36 -0.55 -4.14
CA LYS A 66 2.11 0.14 -3.81
C LYS A 66 1.70 1.12 -4.91
N ARG A 67 2.65 1.93 -5.39
CA ARG A 67 2.40 2.86 -6.52
C ARG A 67 2.00 2.11 -7.79
N LYS A 68 2.63 0.98 -8.09
CA LYS A 68 2.31 0.16 -9.27
C LYS A 68 0.89 -0.39 -9.21
N GLY A 69 0.44 -0.89 -8.06
CA GLY A 69 -0.95 -1.31 -7.85
C GLY A 69 -1.92 -0.16 -8.08
N TYR A 70 -1.70 0.95 -7.36
CA TYR A 70 -2.50 2.17 -7.53
C TYR A 70 -2.58 2.65 -8.99
N THR A 71 -1.46 2.63 -9.70
CA THR A 71 -1.43 3.07 -11.11
C THR A 71 -2.24 2.13 -11.99
N GLY A 72 -2.11 0.80 -11.82
CA GLY A 72 -2.90 -0.17 -12.57
C GLY A 72 -4.41 -0.04 -12.33
N GLU A 73 -4.83 0.12 -11.07
CA GLU A 73 -6.24 0.33 -10.74
C GLU A 73 -6.78 1.63 -11.33
N LYS A 74 -5.96 2.70 -11.33
CA LYS A 74 -6.31 3.99 -11.91
C LYS A 74 -6.44 3.89 -13.44
N GLU A 75 -5.49 3.24 -14.10
CA GLU A 75 -5.50 2.98 -15.56
C GLU A 75 -6.81 2.28 -15.98
N VAL A 76 -7.26 1.26 -15.23
CA VAL A 76 -8.52 0.55 -15.51
C VAL A 76 -9.74 1.46 -15.34
N VAL A 77 -9.81 2.25 -14.28
CA VAL A 77 -10.95 3.17 -14.08
C VAL A 77 -11.01 4.25 -15.15
N GLU A 78 -9.86 4.84 -15.52
CA GLU A 78 -9.79 5.84 -16.58
C GLU A 78 -10.23 5.23 -17.92
N LEU A 79 -9.79 4.00 -18.22
CA LEU A 79 -10.18 3.28 -19.44
C LEU A 79 -11.69 3.04 -19.50
N LEU A 80 -12.30 2.51 -18.43
CA LEU A 80 -13.75 2.28 -18.39
C LEU A 80 -14.54 3.59 -18.55
N LYS A 81 -14.09 4.67 -17.89
CA LYS A 81 -14.72 5.99 -18.01
C LYS A 81 -14.63 6.57 -19.42
N GLN A 82 -13.52 6.35 -20.13
CA GLN A 82 -13.38 6.78 -21.53
C GLN A 82 -14.45 6.15 -22.44
N TYR A 83 -14.88 4.93 -22.11
CA TYR A 83 -15.94 4.23 -22.86
C TYR A 83 -17.35 4.48 -22.31
N GLY A 84 -17.51 5.41 -21.36
CA GLY A 84 -18.82 5.79 -20.80
C GLY A 84 -19.28 4.91 -19.63
N ILE A 85 -18.44 4.01 -19.13
CA ILE A 85 -18.79 3.11 -18.03
C ILE A 85 -18.48 3.79 -16.69
N GLU A 86 -19.49 3.87 -15.81
CA GLU A 86 -19.29 4.37 -14.44
C GLU A 86 -18.43 3.39 -13.65
N ALA A 87 -17.17 3.75 -13.41
CA ALA A 87 -16.24 2.95 -12.62
C ALA A 87 -15.58 3.77 -11.50
N GLU A 88 -15.37 3.14 -10.36
CA GLU A 88 -14.68 3.70 -9.20
C GLU A 88 -13.73 2.71 -8.55
N ARG A 89 -12.71 3.25 -7.88
CA ARG A 89 -11.77 2.44 -7.11
C ARG A 89 -12.27 2.24 -5.70
N VAL A 90 -12.09 1.04 -5.18
CA VAL A 90 -12.44 0.73 -3.79
C VAL A 90 -11.29 1.13 -2.86
N PRO A 91 -11.49 2.07 -1.94
CA PRO A 91 -10.45 2.41 -0.98
C PRO A 91 -10.21 1.24 -0.02
N LEU A 92 -8.94 1.07 0.39
CA LEU A 92 -8.51 0.09 1.40
C LEU A 92 -8.76 -1.39 1.03
N SER A 93 -8.90 -1.72 -0.25
CA SER A 93 -9.26 -3.07 -0.70
C SER A 93 -8.33 -4.18 -0.21
N GLY A 94 -7.02 -3.90 -0.15
CA GLY A 94 -6.02 -4.82 0.38
C GLY A 94 -5.93 -4.90 1.91
N ALA A 95 -6.54 -3.96 2.65
CA ALA A 95 -6.45 -3.86 4.11
C ALA A 95 -7.73 -4.31 4.83
N LEU A 96 -8.91 -4.06 4.25
CA LEU A 96 -10.20 -4.51 4.77
C LEU A 96 -10.78 -5.62 3.90
N LYS A 97 -10.55 -6.87 4.30
CA LYS A 97 -11.20 -8.06 3.71
C LYS A 97 -12.65 -8.18 4.19
N THR A 98 -13.50 -7.23 3.79
CA THR A 98 -14.95 -7.31 4.03
C THR A 98 -15.66 -7.43 2.69
N THR A 99 -16.86 -7.99 2.68
CA THR A 99 -17.65 -8.21 1.46
C THR A 99 -17.93 -6.94 0.66
N LYS A 100 -17.79 -5.74 1.23
CA LYS A 100 -17.95 -4.47 0.49
C LYS A 100 -16.64 -3.92 -0.07
N TYR A 101 -15.51 -4.30 0.50
CA TYR A 101 -14.20 -3.72 0.18
C TYR A 101 -13.21 -4.73 -0.40
N SER A 102 -13.62 -5.95 -0.75
CA SER A 102 -12.69 -7.03 -1.14
C SER A 102 -12.22 -7.00 -2.61
N CYS A 103 -12.54 -5.97 -3.39
CA CYS A 103 -12.18 -5.87 -4.81
C CYS A 103 -11.46 -4.55 -5.09
N ASP A 104 -10.73 -4.48 -6.20
CA ASP A 104 -9.91 -3.30 -6.54
C ASP A 104 -10.74 -2.18 -7.19
N VAL A 105 -11.62 -2.54 -8.13
CA VAL A 105 -12.46 -1.62 -8.91
C VAL A 105 -13.90 -2.12 -8.92
N VAL A 106 -14.84 -1.20 -8.84
CA VAL A 106 -16.28 -1.44 -9.01
C VAL A 106 -16.73 -0.68 -10.24
N ALA A 107 -17.51 -1.32 -11.11
CA ALA A 107 -18.05 -0.70 -12.32
C ALA A 107 -19.51 -1.08 -12.51
N LYS A 108 -20.34 -0.15 -13.00
CA LYS A 108 -21.71 -0.45 -13.42
C LYS A 108 -21.70 -0.88 -14.88
N ILE A 109 -22.00 -2.15 -15.11
CA ILE A 109 -22.02 -2.77 -16.44
C ILE A 109 -23.42 -3.33 -16.66
N ASN A 110 -24.10 -2.90 -17.71
CA ASN A 110 -25.47 -3.30 -18.08
C ASN A 110 -26.45 -3.16 -16.89
N GLY A 111 -26.36 -2.06 -16.16
CA GLY A 111 -27.21 -1.78 -14.99
C GLY A 111 -26.82 -2.53 -13.70
N GLU A 112 -25.87 -3.47 -13.75
CA GLU A 112 -25.41 -4.23 -12.58
C GLU A 112 -24.05 -3.77 -12.07
N GLU A 113 -23.87 -3.78 -10.75
CA GLU A 113 -22.57 -3.53 -10.13
C GLU A 113 -21.66 -4.76 -10.27
N LYS A 114 -20.59 -4.62 -11.04
CA LYS A 114 -19.55 -5.64 -11.23
C LYS A 114 -18.27 -5.27 -10.50
N ARG A 115 -17.60 -6.30 -9.98
CA ARG A 115 -16.37 -6.17 -9.21
C ARG A 115 -15.20 -6.71 -10.00
N ILE A 116 -14.15 -5.91 -10.08
CA ILE A 116 -13.00 -6.13 -10.95
C ILE A 116 -11.75 -6.21 -10.08
N GLU A 117 -11.00 -7.29 -10.24
CA GLU A 117 -9.67 -7.47 -9.64
C GLU A 117 -8.60 -7.07 -10.66
N VAL A 118 -7.66 -6.20 -10.28
CA VAL A 118 -6.67 -5.65 -11.22
C VAL A 118 -5.29 -6.22 -10.96
N LYS A 119 -4.76 -6.98 -11.93
CA LYS A 119 -3.43 -7.60 -11.83
C LYS A 119 -2.46 -7.07 -12.86
N ARG A 120 -1.59 -6.15 -12.43
CA ARG A 120 -0.44 -5.72 -13.24
C ARG A 120 0.83 -6.49 -12.84
N ARG A 121 1.37 -7.30 -13.77
CA ARG A 121 2.61 -8.10 -13.57
C ARG A 121 3.63 -7.79 -14.67
N LYS A 122 4.92 -8.02 -14.37
CA LYS A 122 6.00 -7.88 -15.38
C LYS A 122 6.12 -9.15 -16.23
N ALA A 123 5.85 -10.30 -15.64
CA ALA A 123 5.94 -11.62 -16.25
C ALA A 123 4.87 -12.54 -15.63
N GLY A 124 4.63 -13.69 -16.24
CA GLY A 124 3.64 -14.70 -15.80
C GLY A 124 2.31 -14.64 -16.54
N LEU A 125 2.08 -13.61 -17.38
CA LEU A 125 0.93 -13.53 -18.28
C LEU A 125 1.29 -13.83 -19.73
N ASN A 126 2.59 -13.96 -20.04
CA ASN A 126 3.09 -14.13 -21.41
C ASN A 126 2.48 -15.35 -22.12
N THR A 127 2.18 -16.43 -21.39
CA THR A 127 1.56 -17.62 -21.98
C THR A 127 0.13 -17.32 -22.45
N ILE A 128 -0.63 -16.53 -21.70
CA ILE A 128 -2.01 -16.14 -22.07
C ILE A 128 -1.97 -15.27 -23.32
N TYR A 129 -1.06 -14.28 -23.37
CA TYR A 129 -0.86 -13.45 -24.57
C TYR A 129 -0.46 -14.29 -25.78
N LYS A 130 0.48 -15.23 -25.61
CA LYS A 130 0.89 -16.15 -26.70
C LYS A 130 -0.27 -16.99 -27.23
N TRP A 131 -1.16 -17.46 -26.36
CA TRP A 131 -2.33 -18.24 -26.80
C TRP A 131 -3.35 -17.37 -27.52
N LEU A 132 -3.59 -16.15 -27.07
CA LEU A 132 -4.44 -15.18 -27.78
C LEU A 132 -3.86 -14.78 -29.14
N GLU A 133 -2.54 -14.58 -29.22
CA GLU A 133 -1.85 -14.15 -30.46
C GLU A 133 -1.55 -15.31 -31.42
N GLN A 134 -1.87 -16.56 -31.05
CA GLN A 134 -1.53 -17.74 -31.84
C GLN A 134 -2.28 -17.79 -33.17
N ASP A 135 -3.55 -17.36 -33.18
CA ASP A 135 -4.38 -17.25 -34.38
C ASP A 135 -4.83 -15.80 -34.53
N LYS A 136 -4.60 -15.22 -35.72
CA LYS A 136 -4.95 -13.82 -36.01
C LYS A 136 -6.45 -13.57 -36.04
N ASN A 137 -7.25 -14.62 -36.18
CA ASN A 137 -8.71 -14.52 -36.27
C ASN A 137 -9.39 -14.90 -34.93
N SER A 138 -8.64 -15.06 -33.84
CA SER A 138 -9.21 -15.39 -32.53
C SER A 138 -9.41 -14.11 -31.70
N ASP A 139 -10.67 -13.77 -31.45
CA ASP A 139 -11.02 -12.59 -30.64
C ASP A 139 -10.98 -12.90 -29.13
N MET A 140 -11.18 -14.18 -28.75
CA MET A 140 -11.31 -14.61 -27.36
C MET A 140 -10.64 -15.96 -27.09
N LEU A 141 -10.02 -16.09 -25.92
CA LEU A 141 -9.43 -17.32 -25.42
C LEU A 141 -10.28 -17.92 -24.31
N PHE A 142 -10.81 -19.11 -24.55
CA PHE A 142 -11.47 -19.94 -23.53
C PHE A 142 -10.46 -20.92 -22.93
N MET A 143 -10.32 -20.90 -21.61
CA MET A 143 -9.39 -21.77 -20.90
C MET A 143 -10.03 -22.35 -19.64
N ARG A 144 -9.70 -23.60 -19.33
CA ARG A 144 -10.11 -24.27 -18.09
C ARG A 144 -9.00 -25.17 -17.58
N GLN A 145 -8.98 -25.37 -16.27
CA GLN A 145 -8.21 -26.44 -15.65
C GLN A 145 -9.14 -27.62 -15.38
N ASP A 146 -8.60 -28.83 -15.28
CA ASP A 146 -9.37 -30.01 -14.90
C ASP A 146 -10.17 -29.77 -13.61
N ASN A 147 -11.44 -30.17 -13.63
CA ASN A 147 -12.42 -30.01 -12.54
C ASN A 147 -12.72 -28.55 -12.12
N LYS A 148 -12.40 -27.57 -12.96
CA LYS A 148 -12.78 -26.16 -12.77
C LYS A 148 -13.70 -25.67 -13.88
N GLY A 149 -14.37 -24.54 -13.63
CA GLY A 149 -15.16 -23.83 -14.63
C GLY A 149 -14.31 -23.20 -15.73
N TRP A 150 -14.97 -22.83 -16.83
CA TRP A 150 -14.37 -22.09 -17.94
C TRP A 150 -14.07 -20.65 -17.54
N LEU A 151 -12.93 -20.15 -18.01
CA LEU A 151 -12.51 -18.75 -17.93
C LEU A 151 -12.38 -18.21 -19.34
N VAL A 152 -12.78 -16.96 -19.53
CA VAL A 152 -12.64 -16.25 -20.81
C VAL A 152 -11.63 -15.13 -20.62
N CYS A 153 -10.68 -15.04 -21.54
CA CYS A 153 -9.75 -13.91 -21.65
C CYS A 153 -9.91 -13.28 -23.02
N MET A 154 -10.02 -11.96 -23.07
CA MET A 154 -10.22 -11.19 -24.29
C MET A 154 -9.51 -9.83 -24.16
N PRO A 155 -9.14 -9.17 -25.27
CA PRO A 155 -8.72 -7.78 -25.27
C PRO A 155 -9.77 -6.86 -24.64
N VAL A 156 -9.36 -5.70 -24.13
CA VAL A 156 -10.30 -4.78 -23.48
C VAL A 156 -11.26 -4.18 -24.52
N GLU A 157 -10.79 -3.96 -25.73
CA GLU A 157 -11.58 -3.45 -26.85
C GLU A 157 -12.77 -4.38 -27.14
N GLU A 158 -12.54 -5.69 -27.13
CA GLU A 158 -13.57 -6.71 -27.32
C GLU A 158 -14.53 -6.80 -26.12
N PHE A 159 -14.00 -6.65 -24.91
CA PHE A 159 -14.87 -6.56 -23.73
C PHE A 159 -15.82 -5.36 -23.80
N ILE A 160 -15.33 -4.20 -24.27
CA ILE A 160 -16.13 -2.99 -24.42
C ILE A 160 -17.15 -3.14 -25.55
N SER A 161 -16.80 -3.78 -26.67
CA SER A 161 -17.75 -4.00 -27.77
C SER A 161 -18.93 -4.87 -27.33
N LEU A 162 -18.70 -5.89 -26.50
CA LEU A 162 -19.76 -6.76 -25.95
C LEU A 162 -20.68 -6.08 -24.94
N ILE A 163 -20.17 -5.09 -24.20
CA ILE A 163 -20.92 -4.40 -23.13
C ILE A 163 -21.69 -3.20 -23.67
N LYS A 164 -21.22 -2.58 -24.74
CA LYS A 164 -21.96 -1.53 -25.42
C LYS A 164 -23.17 -2.17 -26.10
N GLU A 165 -24.31 -2.12 -25.43
CA GLU A 165 -25.60 -2.23 -26.11
C GLU A 165 -25.71 -1.09 -27.14
N GLU A 166 -26.27 -1.38 -28.32
CA GLU A 166 -26.59 -0.38 -29.36
C GLU A 166 -27.49 0.75 -28.83
#